data_AF-A0AA37W723-F1
#
_entry.id   AF-A0AA37W723-F1
#
_cell.length_a   1.000
_cell.length_b   1.000
_cell.length_c   1.000
_cell.angle_alpha   90.00
_cell.angle_beta   90.00
_cell.angle_gamma   90.00
#
_symmetry.space_group_name_H-M   'P 1'
#
loop_
_entity.id
_entity.type
_entity.pdbx_description
1 polymer ?
#
loop_
_entity_poly.entity_id
_entity_poly.type
_entity_poly.pdbx_seq_one_letter_code
_entity_poly.pdbx_strand_id
1 'polypeptide(L)'
;MKEQNSAEEILHKPGLMKRRLILGTTIGGAVVFFIVGIIFWGGFNTAMEATNQLEFCIGCHEMEANVYQEYKPTIHYSNRTGVRAGCPDCHVPRPWIHKIVRKIQASKEVFSWLTGKIDTKEEFEEHRLTMAKSVWKAMKETDSRECRNCHTIESMNPEFQRPRARNQHLNAFKEGQTCIDCHKGIAHNNVRHMLTDEELETIEKPNPDYIREVPEMYVEGLARIEAKEAEEAVADQAAKQAAKEKEQKRIDSAVADALESYKAEMEAKAAAQAPKLLKTSAKPQAKPAAEKASGTNASEIKVNWSKAGNREITLFYPGQTSIEWIQNGRDHGGARPFTKGGDRCVTCHDKETADMGAKIVSGEKAEETPIPGKRGSIAVNVDASHDDEYLYMRFSWENGEHAPVPFVDGGKMDPENPMKLALMLSTDDVEFADRAGCWGTCHHDARNMPDAPDKDKLAVSEFASQINLGEGVTKYLKESRTKIELKGRRGKARGGWDQLKSADEIKAEQDAGKFMDLVRYKSGKGIVEDGHILAERTMHGGHGAEFDAKLKNGTWTVVLKRKLKSDKPGDISLEKGKVYNFGFAIHDDYANSRFHHVSLGYKLGIGNSDSDINAEHQ
;
A
#
# COMPACT_ATOMS: atom_id res chain seq x y z
N MET A 1 -30.36 35.94 -111.82
CA MET A 1 -29.43 37.08 -111.91
C MET A 1 -29.44 37.80 -110.58
N LYS A 2 -28.27 37.85 -109.92
CA LYS A 2 -27.81 38.84 -108.91
C LYS A 2 -28.63 38.97 -107.62
N GLU A 3 -28.05 39.10 -106.43
CA GLU A 3 -26.67 39.33 -106.00
C GLU A 3 -26.58 38.93 -104.52
N GLN A 4 -25.38 38.53 -104.12
CA GLN A 4 -24.99 38.12 -102.76
C GLN A 4 -25.16 39.28 -101.75
N ASN A 5 -25.37 38.95 -100.47
CA ASN A 5 -24.50 39.47 -99.40
C ASN A 5 -24.72 38.72 -98.08
N SER A 6 -23.65 38.03 -97.67
CA SER A 6 -23.41 37.42 -96.38
C SER A 6 -23.36 38.48 -95.27
N ALA A 7 -24.22 38.36 -94.26
CA ALA A 7 -24.01 39.03 -92.99
C ALA A 7 -23.09 38.16 -92.13
N GLU A 8 -21.78 38.41 -92.18
CA GLU A 8 -20.88 38.04 -91.10
C GLU A 8 -21.39 38.71 -89.81
N GLU A 9 -21.85 37.90 -88.86
CA GLU A 9 -22.13 38.36 -87.51
C GLU A 9 -20.79 38.75 -86.87
N ILE A 10 -20.48 40.05 -86.88
CA ILE A 10 -19.30 40.63 -86.25
C ILE A 10 -19.40 40.34 -84.76
N LEU A 11 -18.72 39.28 -84.32
CA LEU A 11 -18.46 39.03 -82.91
C LEU A 11 -17.64 40.22 -82.39
N HIS A 12 -18.32 41.20 -81.79
CA HIS A 12 -17.70 42.39 -81.22
C HIS A 12 -16.69 41.92 -80.16
N LYS A 13 -15.41 41.78 -80.56
CA LYS A 13 -14.32 41.60 -79.62
C LYS A 13 -14.37 42.81 -78.69
N PRO A 14 -14.65 42.63 -77.38
CA PRO A 14 -14.69 43.77 -76.47
C PRO A 14 -13.34 44.47 -76.57
N GLY A 15 -13.39 45.78 -76.87
CA GLY A 15 -12.20 46.58 -77.11
C GLY A 15 -11.17 46.40 -75.98
N LEU A 16 -9.89 46.58 -76.29
CA LEU A 16 -8.77 46.34 -75.37
C LEU A 16 -8.97 46.98 -73.98
N MET A 17 -9.68 48.12 -73.95
CA MET A 17 -10.11 48.83 -72.75
C MET A 17 -11.22 48.13 -71.96
N LYS A 18 -12.23 47.52 -72.62
CA LYS A 18 -13.27 46.70 -71.97
C LYS A 18 -12.70 45.38 -71.42
N ARG A 19 -11.73 44.76 -72.10
CA ARG A 19 -11.00 43.59 -71.57
C ARG A 19 -10.14 43.94 -70.37
N ARG A 20 -9.42 45.08 -70.39
CA ARG A 20 -8.66 45.59 -69.23
C ARG A 20 -9.57 46.01 -68.07
N LEU A 21 -10.76 46.53 -68.34
CA LEU A 21 -11.74 46.84 -67.31
C LEU A 21 -12.25 45.57 -66.63
N ILE A 22 -12.64 44.55 -67.40
CA ILE A 22 -13.17 43.28 -66.88
C ILE A 22 -12.07 42.46 -66.18
N LEU A 23 -10.88 42.31 -66.76
CA LEU A 23 -9.74 41.65 -66.11
C LEU A 23 -9.21 42.45 -64.92
N GLY A 24 -9.20 43.79 -65.00
CA GLY A 24 -8.74 44.69 -63.95
C GLY A 24 -9.70 44.75 -62.75
N THR A 25 -11.01 44.68 -62.97
CA THR A 25 -12.00 44.56 -61.88
C THR A 25 -11.99 43.17 -61.26
N THR A 26 -11.76 42.09 -62.02
CA THR A 26 -11.61 40.74 -61.45
C THR A 26 -10.31 40.57 -60.67
N ILE A 27 -9.20 41.16 -61.14
CA ILE A 27 -7.91 41.13 -60.41
C ILE A 27 -7.98 42.04 -59.19
N GLY A 28 -8.54 43.25 -59.32
CA GLY A 28 -8.75 44.16 -58.21
C GLY A 28 -9.65 43.57 -57.13
N GLY A 29 -10.77 42.93 -57.54
CA GLY A 29 -11.63 42.18 -56.63
C GLY A 29 -10.90 41.03 -55.94
N ALA A 30 -10.14 40.22 -56.68
CA ALA A 30 -9.35 39.13 -56.12
C ALA A 30 -8.30 39.62 -55.10
N VAL A 31 -7.62 40.74 -55.37
CA VAL A 31 -6.67 41.36 -54.44
C VAL A 31 -7.37 41.86 -53.18
N VAL A 32 -8.54 42.51 -53.31
CA VAL A 32 -9.33 42.95 -52.16
C VAL A 32 -9.79 41.75 -51.32
N PHE A 33 -10.37 40.71 -51.93
CA PHE A 33 -10.77 39.50 -51.20
C PHE A 33 -9.59 38.79 -50.54
N PHE A 34 -8.42 38.77 -51.17
CA PHE A 34 -7.20 38.21 -50.58
C PHE A 34 -6.74 39.01 -49.35
N ILE A 35 -6.72 40.35 -49.44
CA ILE A 35 -6.38 41.21 -48.30
C ILE A 35 -7.40 41.04 -47.16
N VAL A 36 -8.69 41.05 -47.47
CA VAL A 36 -9.76 40.79 -46.48
C VAL A 36 -9.60 39.40 -45.87
N GLY A 37 -9.25 38.39 -46.68
CA GLY A 37 -8.97 37.03 -46.22
C GLY A 37 -7.78 36.96 -45.25
N ILE A 38 -6.69 37.67 -45.52
CA ILE A 38 -5.53 37.77 -44.62
C ILE A 38 -5.92 38.45 -43.31
N ILE A 39 -6.65 39.56 -43.37
CA ILE A 39 -7.10 40.29 -42.17
C ILE A 39 -8.00 39.40 -41.32
N PHE A 40 -8.96 38.70 -41.94
CA PHE A 40 -9.86 37.79 -41.23
C PHE A 40 -9.09 36.62 -40.62
N TRP A 41 -8.21 35.97 -41.39
CA TRP A 41 -7.42 34.84 -40.90
C TRP A 41 -6.47 35.25 -39.77
N GLY A 42 -5.78 36.38 -39.91
CA GLY A 42 -4.92 36.95 -38.87
C GLY A 42 -5.71 37.29 -37.62
N GLY A 43 -6.79 38.07 -37.77
CA GLY A 43 -7.67 38.45 -36.67
C GLY A 43 -8.29 37.26 -35.94
N PHE A 44 -8.74 36.24 -36.68
CA PHE A 44 -9.30 35.01 -36.11
C PHE A 44 -8.26 34.27 -35.27
N ASN A 45 -7.04 34.07 -35.79
CA ASN A 45 -5.99 33.36 -35.03
C ASN A 45 -5.51 34.16 -33.82
N THR A 46 -5.41 35.48 -33.94
CA THR A 46 -5.09 36.36 -32.80
C THR A 46 -6.16 36.26 -31.70
N ALA A 47 -7.45 36.30 -32.06
CA ALA A 47 -8.54 36.14 -31.11
C ALA A 47 -8.54 34.73 -30.47
N MET A 48 -8.30 33.69 -31.28
CA MET A 48 -8.17 32.33 -30.79
C MET A 48 -7.03 32.18 -29.79
N GLU A 49 -5.91 32.86 -29.99
CA GLU A 49 -4.76 32.81 -29.08
C GLU A 49 -4.97 33.65 -27.82
N ALA A 50 -5.57 34.83 -27.94
CA ALA A 50 -5.93 35.67 -26.79
C ALA A 50 -6.89 34.92 -25.83
N THR A 51 -7.86 34.19 -26.39
CA THR A 51 -8.80 33.36 -25.62
C THR A 51 -8.21 32.03 -25.13
N ASN A 52 -6.91 31.78 -25.35
CA ASN A 52 -6.14 30.68 -24.76
C ASN A 52 -5.13 31.19 -23.72
N GLN A 53 -5.20 32.42 -23.26
CA GLN A 53 -4.31 32.91 -22.20
C GLN A 53 -4.90 32.65 -20.82
N LEU A 54 -4.04 32.52 -19.81
CA LEU A 54 -4.46 32.35 -18.42
C LEU A 54 -5.32 33.55 -17.97
N GLU A 55 -4.90 34.76 -18.33
CA GLU A 55 -5.56 36.04 -18.03
C GLU A 55 -6.98 36.09 -18.57
N PHE A 56 -7.23 35.49 -19.74
CA PHE A 56 -8.57 35.39 -20.29
C PHE A 56 -9.44 34.44 -19.45
N CYS A 57 -8.91 33.27 -19.09
CA CYS A 57 -9.63 32.27 -18.29
C CYS A 57 -10.01 32.80 -16.90
N ILE A 58 -9.10 33.53 -16.25
CA ILE A 58 -9.34 34.14 -14.93
C ILE A 58 -10.03 35.52 -15.02
N GLY A 59 -10.39 35.97 -16.22
CA GLY A 59 -11.20 37.18 -16.39
C GLY A 59 -12.64 37.01 -15.89
N CYS A 60 -13.08 35.75 -15.72
CA CYS A 60 -14.34 35.41 -15.08
C CYS A 60 -14.14 35.27 -13.56
N HIS A 61 -14.92 36.01 -12.77
CA HIS A 61 -14.77 36.07 -11.31
C HIS A 61 -14.86 34.70 -10.61
N GLU A 62 -15.71 33.80 -11.11
CA GLU A 62 -15.88 32.45 -10.60
C GLU A 62 -14.63 31.59 -10.83
N MET A 63 -13.85 31.87 -11.88
CA MET A 63 -12.59 31.15 -12.14
C MET A 63 -11.45 31.71 -11.30
N GLU A 64 -11.37 33.04 -11.15
CA GLU A 64 -10.36 33.72 -10.34
C GLU A 64 -10.50 33.39 -8.85
N ALA A 65 -11.73 33.44 -8.32
CA ALA A 65 -12.01 33.26 -6.90
C ALA A 65 -11.90 31.80 -6.45
N ASN A 66 -12.10 30.84 -7.36
CA ASN A 66 -12.10 29.40 -7.06
C ASN A 66 -10.87 28.69 -7.65
N VAL A 67 -10.99 28.18 -8.89
CA VAL A 67 -10.01 27.25 -9.48
C VAL A 67 -8.60 27.83 -9.61
N TYR A 68 -8.47 29.14 -9.81
CA TYR A 68 -7.17 29.80 -9.85
C TYR A 68 -6.47 29.79 -8.48
N GLN A 69 -7.22 30.01 -7.39
CA GLN A 69 -6.68 29.92 -6.03
C GLN A 69 -6.17 28.52 -5.72
N GLU A 70 -6.89 27.49 -6.20
CA GLU A 70 -6.51 26.08 -6.03
C GLU A 70 -5.30 25.70 -6.88
N TYR A 71 -5.11 26.32 -8.03
CA TYR A 71 -3.98 26.09 -8.93
C TYR A 71 -2.65 26.65 -8.38
N LYS A 72 -2.68 27.82 -7.75
CA LYS A 72 -1.47 28.51 -7.23
C LYS A 72 -0.55 27.68 -6.32
N PRO A 73 -1.02 26.87 -5.36
CA PRO A 73 -0.14 26.07 -4.53
C PRO A 73 0.46 24.85 -5.24
N THR A 74 0.10 24.57 -6.50
CA THR A 74 0.45 23.33 -7.20
C THR A 74 1.80 23.43 -7.93
N ILE A 75 2.39 22.27 -8.26
CA ILE A 75 3.63 22.19 -9.05
C ILE A 75 3.47 22.78 -10.47
N HIS A 76 2.24 22.82 -10.99
CA HIS A 76 1.97 23.41 -12.30
C HIS A 76 2.06 24.93 -12.27
N TYR A 77 1.83 25.56 -11.11
CA TYR A 77 2.03 27.00 -10.90
C TYR A 77 3.45 27.36 -10.48
N SER A 78 4.06 26.62 -9.54
CA SER A 78 5.42 26.89 -9.05
C SER A 78 6.25 25.62 -9.00
N ASN A 79 7.33 25.57 -9.77
CA ASN A 79 8.25 24.44 -9.81
C ASN A 79 9.70 24.87 -10.02
N ARG A 80 10.61 23.93 -9.80
CA ARG A 80 12.06 24.12 -9.89
C ARG A 80 12.60 24.52 -11.28
N THR A 81 11.82 24.28 -12.34
CA THR A 81 12.29 24.48 -13.74
C THR A 81 11.80 25.79 -14.35
N GLY A 82 10.82 26.46 -13.72
CA GLY A 82 10.19 27.66 -14.26
C GLY A 82 9.21 27.41 -15.42
N VAL A 83 9.13 26.19 -15.97
CA VAL A 83 8.16 25.81 -17.01
C VAL A 83 6.80 25.56 -16.36
N ARG A 84 5.78 26.34 -16.72
CA ARG A 84 4.44 26.28 -16.12
C ARG A 84 3.41 25.84 -17.16
N ALA A 85 2.49 24.98 -16.74
CA ALA A 85 1.32 24.62 -17.53
C ALA A 85 0.15 25.49 -17.07
N GLY A 86 -0.36 26.36 -17.95
CA GLY A 86 -1.50 27.21 -17.63
C GLY A 86 -2.83 26.46 -17.74
N CYS A 87 -3.93 27.13 -17.40
CA CYS A 87 -5.30 26.66 -17.69
C CYS A 87 -5.49 26.09 -19.12
N PRO A 88 -5.08 26.78 -20.20
CA PRO A 88 -5.24 26.28 -21.56
C PRO A 88 -4.50 24.97 -21.84
N ASP A 89 -3.33 24.74 -21.24
CA ASP A 89 -2.53 23.54 -21.52
C ASP A 89 -3.25 22.25 -21.09
N CYS A 90 -4.11 22.36 -20.06
CA CYS A 90 -4.90 21.25 -19.52
C CYS A 90 -6.35 21.22 -20.03
N HIS A 91 -6.97 22.38 -20.30
CA HIS A 91 -8.40 22.48 -20.64
C HIS A 91 -8.70 22.74 -22.11
N VAL A 92 -7.69 23.12 -22.91
CA VAL A 92 -7.83 23.43 -24.33
C VAL A 92 -6.89 22.55 -25.16
N PRO A 93 -7.41 21.69 -26.04
CA PRO A 93 -6.57 20.84 -26.87
C PRO A 93 -5.63 21.66 -27.76
N ARG A 94 -4.37 21.24 -27.89
CA ARG A 94 -3.42 21.83 -28.85
C ARG A 94 -3.79 21.55 -30.32
N PRO A 95 -4.19 20.33 -30.72
CA PRO A 95 -4.55 20.05 -32.11
C PRO A 95 -5.77 20.86 -32.58
N TRP A 96 -5.69 21.45 -33.76
CA TRP A 96 -6.65 22.45 -34.24
C TRP A 96 -8.12 21.98 -34.21
N ILE A 97 -8.41 20.78 -34.73
CA ILE A 97 -9.78 20.26 -34.79
C ILE A 97 -10.37 20.13 -33.38
N HIS A 98 -9.62 19.54 -32.44
CA HIS A 98 -10.07 19.36 -31.06
C HIS A 98 -10.18 20.71 -30.32
N LYS A 99 -9.29 21.67 -30.61
CA LYS A 99 -9.35 23.03 -30.07
C LYS A 99 -10.66 23.72 -30.46
N ILE A 100 -11.02 23.67 -31.74
CA ILE A 100 -12.25 24.27 -32.25
C ILE A 100 -13.49 23.62 -31.63
N VAL A 101 -13.53 22.29 -31.54
CA VAL A 101 -14.63 21.57 -30.86
C VAL A 101 -14.77 22.03 -29.41
N ARG A 102 -13.68 22.11 -28.65
CA ARG A 102 -13.70 22.57 -27.25
C ARG A 102 -14.16 24.03 -27.13
N LYS A 103 -13.73 24.90 -28.03
CA LYS A 103 -14.13 26.32 -28.06
C LYS A 103 -15.62 26.48 -28.41
N ILE A 104 -16.16 25.64 -29.29
CA ILE A 104 -17.61 25.58 -29.54
C ILE A 104 -18.34 25.12 -28.27
N GLN A 105 -17.84 24.10 -27.57
CA GLN A 105 -18.43 23.65 -26.30
C GLN A 105 -18.38 24.74 -25.21
N ALA A 106 -17.31 25.54 -25.19
CA ALA A 106 -17.13 26.65 -24.23
C ALA A 106 -18.21 27.74 -24.38
N SER A 107 -18.92 27.83 -25.50
CA SER A 107 -20.07 28.74 -25.63
C SER A 107 -21.16 28.49 -24.56
N LYS A 108 -21.27 27.25 -24.05
CA LYS A 108 -22.17 26.90 -22.94
C LYS A 108 -21.72 27.48 -21.60
N GLU A 109 -20.41 27.66 -21.40
CA GLU A 109 -19.85 28.28 -20.19
C GLU A 109 -20.19 29.78 -20.19
N VAL A 110 -20.06 30.46 -21.32
CA VAL A 110 -20.49 31.87 -21.48
C VAL A 110 -21.99 32.03 -21.21
N PHE A 111 -22.82 31.12 -21.73
CA PHE A 111 -24.25 31.13 -21.43
C PHE A 111 -24.53 30.91 -19.94
N SER A 112 -23.81 29.98 -19.29
CA SER A 112 -23.98 29.70 -17.85
C SER A 112 -23.58 30.90 -16.99
N TRP A 113 -22.50 31.59 -17.35
CA TRP A 113 -22.07 32.85 -16.75
C TRP A 113 -23.13 33.94 -16.93
N LEU A 114 -23.66 34.13 -18.15
CA LEU A 114 -24.74 35.10 -18.41
C LEU A 114 -26.01 34.84 -17.58
N THR A 115 -26.29 33.58 -17.25
CA THR A 115 -27.45 33.20 -16.41
C THR A 115 -27.17 33.19 -14.92
N GLY A 116 -25.93 33.46 -14.50
CA GLY A 116 -25.52 33.49 -13.10
C GLY A 116 -25.51 32.13 -12.41
N LYS A 117 -25.21 31.04 -13.13
CA LYS A 117 -25.38 29.66 -12.62
C LYS A 117 -24.35 29.28 -11.53
N ILE A 118 -23.18 29.91 -11.52
CA ILE A 118 -22.04 29.59 -10.63
C ILE A 118 -21.34 30.87 -10.13
N ASP A 119 -22.10 31.96 -9.94
CA ASP A 119 -21.55 33.28 -9.63
C ASP A 119 -20.98 33.34 -8.20
N THR A 120 -21.58 32.61 -7.27
CA THR A 120 -21.08 32.49 -5.90
C THR A 120 -20.20 31.25 -5.72
N LYS A 121 -19.38 31.28 -4.67
CA LYS A 121 -18.56 30.12 -4.30
C LYS A 121 -19.45 28.93 -3.96
N GLU A 122 -20.54 29.16 -3.25
CA GLU A 122 -21.50 28.13 -2.85
C GLU A 122 -22.12 27.44 -4.06
N GLU A 123 -22.56 28.21 -5.07
CA GLU A 123 -23.09 27.66 -6.32
C GLU A 123 -22.03 26.91 -7.14
N PHE A 124 -20.78 27.41 -7.14
CA PHE A 124 -19.65 26.71 -7.76
C PHE A 124 -19.40 25.35 -7.10
N GLU A 125 -19.40 25.29 -5.76
CA GLU A 125 -19.23 24.06 -5.00
C GLU A 125 -20.36 23.06 -5.25
N GLU A 126 -21.62 23.52 -5.32
CA GLU A 126 -22.77 22.68 -5.67
C GLU A 126 -22.59 21.99 -7.04
N HIS A 127 -22.00 22.71 -8.00
CA HIS A 127 -21.79 22.22 -9.36
C HIS A 127 -20.43 21.53 -9.56
N ARG A 128 -19.53 21.53 -8.56
CA ARG A 128 -18.13 21.08 -8.70
C ARG A 128 -18.02 19.66 -9.21
N LEU A 129 -18.79 18.73 -8.65
CA LEU A 129 -18.75 17.32 -9.08
C LEU A 129 -19.18 17.16 -10.54
N THR A 130 -20.22 17.88 -10.96
CA THR A 130 -20.72 17.85 -12.35
C THR A 130 -19.66 18.37 -13.32
N MET A 131 -19.03 19.49 -12.99
CA MET A 131 -17.95 20.06 -13.80
C MET A 131 -16.73 19.13 -13.85
N ALA A 132 -16.33 18.57 -12.71
CA ALA A 132 -15.21 17.62 -12.63
C ALA A 132 -15.47 16.36 -13.49
N LYS A 133 -16.68 15.77 -13.40
CA LYS A 133 -17.09 14.62 -14.24
C LYS A 133 -16.97 14.93 -15.74
N SER A 134 -17.37 16.14 -16.16
CA SER A 134 -17.26 16.54 -17.57
C SER A 134 -15.81 16.58 -18.05
N VAL A 135 -14.90 17.17 -17.24
CA VAL A 135 -13.48 17.25 -17.58
C VAL A 135 -12.82 15.87 -17.53
N TRP A 136 -13.10 15.06 -16.51
CA TRP A 136 -12.56 13.71 -16.39
C TRP A 136 -13.01 12.81 -17.54
N LYS A 137 -14.28 12.90 -17.94
CA LYS A 137 -14.79 12.18 -19.11
C LYS A 137 -14.04 12.58 -20.37
N ALA A 138 -13.89 13.87 -20.63
CA ALA A 138 -13.16 14.35 -21.80
C ALA A 138 -11.71 13.86 -21.81
N MET A 139 -10.99 13.96 -20.69
CA MET A 139 -9.62 13.46 -20.56
C MET A 139 -9.53 11.94 -20.69
N LYS A 140 -10.52 11.19 -20.19
CA LYS A 140 -10.56 9.73 -20.31
C LYS A 140 -10.76 9.29 -21.76
N GLU A 141 -11.69 9.94 -22.46
CA GLU A 141 -12.03 9.65 -23.86
C GLU A 141 -10.90 10.03 -24.84
N THR A 142 -9.93 10.84 -24.41
CA THR A 142 -8.82 11.31 -25.28
C THR A 142 -7.45 10.79 -24.85
N ASP A 143 -7.39 9.72 -24.06
CA ASP A 143 -6.15 9.20 -23.44
C ASP A 143 -5.33 10.29 -22.75
N SER A 144 -6.00 11.21 -22.05
CA SER A 144 -5.40 12.34 -21.35
C SER A 144 -4.45 13.15 -22.25
N ARG A 145 -4.83 13.33 -23.52
CA ARG A 145 -4.06 14.06 -24.56
C ARG A 145 -3.39 15.33 -24.04
N GLU A 146 -4.13 16.12 -23.27
CA GLU A 146 -3.64 17.38 -22.72
C GLU A 146 -2.49 17.18 -21.72
N CYS A 147 -2.59 16.19 -20.83
CA CYS A 147 -1.49 15.79 -19.94
C CYS A 147 -0.27 15.33 -20.74
N ARG A 148 -0.50 14.55 -21.80
CA ARG A 148 0.57 13.94 -22.62
C ARG A 148 1.33 14.92 -23.49
N ASN A 149 0.87 16.16 -23.64
CA ASN A 149 1.65 17.22 -24.27
C ASN A 149 2.95 17.53 -23.51
N CYS A 150 2.97 17.27 -22.20
CA CYS A 150 4.13 17.50 -21.32
C CYS A 150 4.58 16.23 -20.58
N HIS A 151 3.67 15.28 -20.36
CA HIS A 151 3.91 14.02 -19.63
C HIS A 151 3.63 12.80 -20.52
N THR A 152 4.54 12.51 -21.45
CA THR A 152 4.51 11.29 -22.25
C THR A 152 4.99 10.12 -21.39
N ILE A 153 4.15 9.09 -21.21
CA ILE A 153 4.50 7.96 -20.34
C ILE A 153 5.70 7.19 -20.90
N GLU A 154 5.84 7.19 -22.23
CA GLU A 154 6.90 6.54 -22.98
C GLU A 154 8.27 7.16 -22.73
N SER A 155 8.32 8.43 -22.30
CA SER A 155 9.56 9.16 -22.01
C SER A 155 9.78 9.40 -20.52
N MET A 156 8.90 8.86 -19.65
CA MET A 156 9.10 8.96 -18.21
C MET A 156 10.25 8.05 -17.78
N ASN A 157 11.31 8.62 -17.21
CA ASN A 157 12.42 7.83 -16.69
C ASN A 157 12.02 7.17 -15.34
N PRO A 158 12.04 5.83 -15.22
CA PRO A 158 11.71 5.14 -13.98
C PRO A 158 12.71 5.40 -12.85
N GLU A 159 13.97 5.75 -13.13
CA GLU A 159 14.99 6.02 -12.10
C GLU A 159 14.61 7.19 -11.17
N PHE A 160 13.75 8.10 -11.63
CA PHE A 160 13.26 9.23 -10.83
C PHE A 160 11.84 9.03 -10.29
N GLN A 161 11.31 7.82 -10.40
CA GLN A 161 10.00 7.45 -9.89
C GLN A 161 10.16 6.61 -8.63
N ARG A 162 9.27 6.83 -7.66
CA ARG A 162 9.18 5.96 -6.48
C ARG A 162 8.83 4.53 -6.91
N PRO A 163 9.26 3.49 -6.18
CA PRO A 163 9.00 2.08 -6.53
C PRO A 163 7.55 1.78 -6.91
N ARG A 164 6.60 2.22 -6.09
CA ARG A 164 5.17 2.08 -6.36
C ARG A 164 4.73 2.76 -7.65
N ALA A 165 5.22 3.97 -7.93
CA ALA A 165 4.86 4.71 -9.14
C ALA A 165 5.37 3.99 -10.39
N ARG A 166 6.57 3.40 -10.35
CA ARG A 166 7.12 2.58 -11.44
C ARG A 166 6.19 1.42 -11.77
N ASN A 167 5.75 0.67 -10.76
CA ASN A 167 4.84 -0.46 -10.94
C ASN A 167 3.47 -0.04 -11.47
N GLN A 168 2.90 1.07 -10.96
CA GLN A 168 1.62 1.56 -11.47
C GLN A 168 1.73 2.08 -12.91
N HIS A 169 2.81 2.75 -13.28
CA HIS A 169 3.03 3.14 -14.67
C HIS A 169 3.22 1.92 -15.58
N LEU A 170 3.96 0.89 -15.16
CA LEU A 170 4.03 -0.40 -15.85
C LEU A 170 2.66 -1.04 -16.08
N ASN A 171 1.80 -1.03 -15.06
CA ASN A 171 0.42 -1.52 -15.19
C ASN A 171 -0.38 -0.63 -16.15
N ALA A 172 -0.17 0.68 -16.16
CA ALA A 172 -0.83 1.58 -17.09
C ALA A 172 -0.48 1.27 -18.56
N PHE A 173 0.78 0.91 -18.87
CA PHE A 173 1.17 0.43 -20.20
C PHE A 173 0.38 -0.82 -20.61
N LYS A 174 0.32 -1.82 -19.71
CA LYS A 174 -0.24 -3.14 -19.99
C LYS A 174 -1.77 -3.20 -19.97
N GLU A 175 -2.42 -2.40 -19.12
CA GLU A 175 -3.86 -2.40 -18.94
C GLU A 175 -4.57 -1.32 -19.76
N GLY A 176 -3.85 -0.34 -20.31
CA GLY A 176 -4.45 0.77 -21.05
C GLY A 176 -5.09 1.82 -20.14
N GLN A 177 -4.41 2.18 -19.05
CA GLN A 177 -4.85 3.25 -18.15
C GLN A 177 -4.40 4.62 -18.67
N THR A 178 -5.26 5.61 -18.46
CA THR A 178 -5.04 7.03 -18.75
C THR A 178 -4.53 7.75 -17.51
N CYS A 179 -3.96 8.94 -17.66
CA CYS A 179 -3.43 9.72 -16.53
C CYS A 179 -4.51 9.99 -15.46
N ILE A 180 -5.74 10.29 -15.91
CA ILE A 180 -6.86 10.64 -15.03
C ILE A 180 -7.44 9.43 -14.28
N ASP A 181 -7.07 8.20 -14.63
CA ASP A 181 -7.50 7.02 -13.86
C ASP A 181 -6.93 7.05 -12.44
N CYS A 182 -5.69 7.52 -12.29
CA CYS A 182 -5.01 7.66 -11.01
C CYS A 182 -4.93 9.12 -10.52
N HIS A 183 -4.69 10.08 -11.42
CA HIS A 183 -4.39 11.47 -11.06
C HIS A 183 -5.61 12.41 -11.17
N LYS A 184 -6.65 12.21 -10.35
CA LYS A 184 -7.80 13.13 -10.25
C LYS A 184 -7.55 14.25 -9.24
N GLY A 185 -7.95 15.48 -9.58
CA GLY A 185 -7.82 16.64 -8.69
C GLY A 185 -6.37 17.11 -8.51
N ILE A 186 -5.59 17.15 -9.60
CA ILE A 186 -4.17 17.53 -9.56
C ILE A 186 -3.97 19.01 -9.28
N ALA A 187 -4.72 19.86 -9.99
CA ALA A 187 -4.61 21.32 -9.91
C ALA A 187 -5.76 21.97 -9.13
N HIS A 188 -6.77 21.19 -8.77
CA HIS A 188 -8.03 21.64 -8.18
C HIS A 188 -8.47 20.66 -7.09
N ASN A 189 -9.30 21.13 -6.15
CA ASN A 189 -9.79 20.33 -5.04
C ASN A 189 -10.41 19.02 -5.53
N ASN A 190 -10.00 17.91 -4.92
CA ASN A 190 -10.36 16.59 -5.37
C ASN A 190 -11.74 16.16 -4.87
N VAL A 191 -12.68 15.99 -5.80
CA VAL A 191 -14.05 15.51 -5.54
C VAL A 191 -14.28 14.04 -5.87
N ARG A 192 -13.20 13.26 -6.07
CA ARG A 192 -13.29 11.80 -6.34
C ARG A 192 -14.08 11.07 -5.25
N HIS A 193 -13.95 11.50 -4.00
CA HIS A 193 -14.61 10.91 -2.83
C HIS A 193 -16.14 11.07 -2.83
N MET A 194 -16.69 11.97 -3.66
CA MET A 194 -18.13 12.19 -3.78
C MET A 194 -18.80 11.24 -4.77
N LEU A 195 -18.02 10.49 -5.56
CA LEU A 195 -18.55 9.49 -6.48
C LEU A 195 -19.00 8.24 -5.72
N THR A 196 -20.06 7.62 -6.22
CA THR A 196 -20.39 6.24 -5.83
C THR A 196 -19.31 5.28 -6.32
N ASP A 197 -19.20 4.11 -5.69
CA ASP A 197 -18.21 3.11 -6.08
C ASP A 197 -18.45 2.63 -7.53
N GLU A 198 -19.71 2.51 -7.94
CA GLU A 198 -20.11 2.11 -9.30
C GLU A 198 -19.67 3.14 -10.34
N GLU A 199 -19.81 4.42 -10.02
CA GLU A 199 -19.30 5.50 -10.87
C GLU A 199 -17.77 5.47 -10.94
N LEU A 200 -17.08 5.30 -9.81
CA LEU A 200 -15.61 5.20 -9.79
C LEU A 200 -15.11 4.04 -10.64
N GLU A 201 -15.69 2.85 -10.48
CA GLU A 201 -15.31 1.68 -11.26
C GLU A 201 -15.51 1.88 -12.76
N THR A 202 -16.58 2.59 -13.13
CA THR A 202 -16.87 2.92 -14.52
C THR A 202 -15.87 3.91 -15.10
N ILE A 203 -15.59 5.02 -14.40
CA ILE A 203 -14.70 6.07 -14.94
C ILE A 203 -13.22 5.67 -14.89
N GLU A 204 -12.83 4.80 -13.95
CA GLU A 204 -11.44 4.31 -13.77
C GLU A 204 -11.18 3.00 -14.50
N LYS A 205 -12.16 2.49 -15.26
CA LYS A 205 -11.98 1.28 -16.05
C LYS A 205 -10.92 1.50 -17.12
N PRO A 206 -9.84 0.70 -17.17
CA PRO A 206 -8.83 0.80 -18.22
C PRO A 206 -9.47 0.60 -19.60
N ASN A 207 -8.92 1.25 -20.62
CA ASN A 207 -9.38 1.12 -22.00
C ASN A 207 -8.37 0.28 -22.79
N PRO A 208 -8.76 -0.92 -23.29
CA PRO A 208 -7.90 -1.77 -24.09
C PRO A 208 -7.27 -1.06 -25.31
N ASP A 209 -7.96 -0.06 -25.89
CA ASP A 209 -7.45 0.69 -27.04
C ASP A 209 -6.22 1.55 -26.71
N TYR A 210 -5.93 1.77 -25.41
CA TYR A 210 -4.80 2.56 -24.94
C TYR A 210 -3.63 1.72 -24.39
N ILE A 211 -3.74 0.38 -24.50
CA ILE A 211 -2.64 -0.55 -24.21
C ILE A 211 -1.49 -0.22 -25.17
N ARG A 212 -0.28 -0.17 -24.63
CA ARG A 212 0.92 0.15 -25.40
C ARG A 212 2.11 -0.65 -24.91
N GLU A 213 3.06 -0.90 -25.80
CA GLU A 213 4.29 -1.61 -25.44
C GLU A 213 5.13 -0.77 -24.47
N VAL A 214 5.80 -1.45 -23.54
CA VAL A 214 6.74 -0.79 -22.62
C VAL A 214 8.00 -0.44 -23.42
N PRO A 215 8.40 0.84 -23.52
CA PRO A 215 9.58 1.21 -24.29
C PRO A 215 10.86 0.61 -23.71
N GLU A 216 11.81 0.28 -24.59
CA GLU A 216 13.11 -0.27 -24.20
C GLU A 216 13.85 0.61 -23.19
N MET A 217 13.82 1.94 -23.39
CA MET A 217 14.42 2.90 -22.45
C MET A 217 13.87 2.79 -21.02
N TYR A 218 12.59 2.40 -20.89
CA TYR A 218 11.93 2.23 -19.60
C TYR A 218 12.39 0.93 -18.95
N VAL A 219 12.46 -0.17 -19.72
CA VAL A 219 12.98 -1.46 -19.25
C VAL A 219 14.43 -1.33 -18.77
N GLU A 220 15.28 -0.68 -19.56
CA GLU A 220 16.67 -0.42 -19.17
C GLU A 220 16.77 0.48 -17.94
N GLY A 221 15.92 1.50 -17.84
CA GLY A 221 15.87 2.37 -16.67
C GLY A 221 15.47 1.62 -15.39
N LEU A 222 14.56 0.65 -15.49
CA LEU A 222 14.22 -0.24 -14.38
C LEU A 222 15.44 -1.06 -13.94
N ALA A 223 16.16 -1.67 -14.88
CA ALA A 223 17.36 -2.42 -14.57
C ALA A 223 18.43 -1.55 -13.89
N ARG A 224 18.62 -0.30 -14.33
CA ARG A 224 19.57 0.64 -13.71
C ARG A 224 19.17 1.02 -12.29
N ILE A 225 17.91 1.37 -12.05
CA ILE A 225 17.47 1.74 -10.70
C ILE A 225 17.47 0.55 -9.76
N GLU A 226 17.15 -0.66 -10.25
CA GLU A 226 17.24 -1.89 -9.47
C GLU A 226 18.68 -2.20 -9.05
N ALA A 227 19.64 -2.05 -9.97
CA ALA A 227 21.06 -2.20 -9.65
C ALA A 227 21.53 -1.17 -8.62
N LYS A 228 21.13 0.10 -8.78
CA LYS A 228 21.46 1.18 -7.84
C LYS A 228 20.84 0.94 -6.46
N GLU A 229 19.56 0.57 -6.40
CA GLU A 229 18.88 0.27 -5.14
C GLU A 229 19.48 -0.98 -4.46
N ALA A 230 19.98 -1.95 -5.22
CA ALA A 230 20.70 -3.09 -4.67
C ALA A 230 22.06 -2.69 -4.07
N GLU A 231 22.81 -1.81 -4.74
CA GLU A 231 24.08 -1.26 -4.21
C GLU A 231 23.83 -0.43 -2.93
N GLU A 232 22.82 0.44 -2.95
CA GLU A 232 22.40 1.21 -1.78
C GLU A 232 21.97 0.30 -0.62
N ALA A 233 21.22 -0.77 -0.89
CA ALA A 233 20.82 -1.74 0.12
C ALA A 233 22.03 -2.48 0.74
N VAL A 234 23.05 -2.84 -0.05
CA VAL A 234 24.29 -3.43 0.46
C VAL A 234 25.04 -2.43 1.34
N ALA A 235 25.14 -1.17 0.92
CA ALA A 235 25.77 -0.11 1.70
C ALA A 235 25.03 0.15 3.02
N ASP A 236 23.70 0.21 2.99
CA ASP A 236 22.85 0.37 4.17
C ASP A 236 22.97 -0.81 5.13
N GLN A 237 23.00 -2.05 4.62
CA GLN A 237 23.25 -3.23 5.43
C GLN A 237 24.63 -3.19 6.10
N ALA A 238 25.68 -2.83 5.36
CA ALA A 238 27.02 -2.67 5.91
C ALA A 238 27.07 -1.57 6.98
N ALA A 239 26.38 -0.44 6.76
CA ALA A 239 26.29 0.64 7.73
C ALA A 239 25.52 0.23 8.99
N LYS A 240 24.38 -0.45 8.85
CA LYS A 240 23.61 -1.02 9.97
C LYS A 240 24.44 -2.03 10.75
N GLN A 241 25.19 -2.90 10.07
CA GLN A 241 26.06 -3.89 10.71
C GLN A 241 27.19 -3.20 11.47
N ALA A 242 27.86 -2.22 10.88
CA ALA A 242 28.90 -1.44 11.54
C ALA A 242 28.36 -0.66 12.75
N ALA A 243 27.14 -0.11 12.65
CA ALA A 243 26.46 0.56 13.76
C ALA A 243 26.15 -0.42 14.91
N LYS A 244 25.62 -1.61 14.59
CA LYS A 244 25.39 -2.68 15.56
C LYS A 244 26.68 -3.14 16.23
N GLU A 245 27.77 -3.30 15.49
CA GLU A 245 29.07 -3.68 16.05
C GLU A 245 29.65 -2.59 16.96
N LYS A 246 29.51 -1.32 16.56
CA LYS A 246 29.93 -0.18 17.39
C LYS A 246 29.12 -0.12 18.69
N GLU A 247 27.82 -0.33 18.60
CA GLU A 247 26.94 -0.38 19.76
C GLU A 247 27.28 -1.57 20.66
N GLN A 248 27.49 -2.75 20.09
CA GLN A 248 27.89 -3.94 20.83
C GLN A 248 29.21 -3.72 21.57
N LYS A 249 30.20 -3.09 20.94
CA LYS A 249 31.46 -2.70 21.60
C LYS A 249 31.25 -1.71 22.74
N ARG A 250 30.33 -0.73 22.58
CA ARG A 250 29.97 0.22 23.64
C ARG A 250 29.35 -0.51 24.83
N ILE A 251 28.45 -1.44 24.57
CA ILE A 251 27.81 -2.25 25.60
C ILE A 251 28.82 -3.17 26.30
N ASP A 252 29.69 -3.85 25.55
CA ASP A 252 30.71 -4.72 26.12
C ASP A 252 31.69 -3.94 27.02
N SER A 253 32.06 -2.71 26.64
CA SER A 253 32.84 -1.80 27.49
C SER A 253 32.10 -1.44 28.78
N ALA A 254 30.83 -1.03 28.67
CA ALA A 254 30.04 -0.67 29.85
C ALA A 254 29.82 -1.85 30.81
N VAL A 255 29.67 -3.07 30.27
CA VAL A 255 29.58 -4.30 31.07
C VAL A 255 30.91 -4.60 31.77
N ALA A 256 32.05 -4.42 31.09
CA ALA A 256 33.36 -4.58 31.70
C ALA A 256 33.59 -3.60 32.86
N ASP A 257 33.27 -2.31 32.65
CA ASP A 257 33.39 -1.25 33.67
C ASP A 257 32.49 -1.54 34.89
N ALA A 258 31.26 -2.01 34.66
CA ALA A 258 30.32 -2.38 35.72
C ALA A 258 30.80 -3.61 36.51
N LEU A 259 31.37 -4.61 35.84
CA LEU A 259 31.95 -5.79 36.50
C LEU A 259 33.18 -5.45 37.32
N GLU A 260 34.02 -4.53 36.86
CA GLU A 260 35.19 -4.04 37.60
C GLU A 260 34.77 -3.25 38.84
N SER A 261 33.79 -2.36 38.69
CA SER A 261 33.20 -1.61 39.81
C SER A 261 32.57 -2.54 40.87
N TYR A 262 31.86 -3.58 40.42
CA TYR A 262 31.27 -4.59 41.31
C TYR A 262 32.34 -5.40 42.05
N LYS A 263 33.42 -5.81 41.37
CA LYS A 263 34.55 -6.49 42.02
C LYS A 263 35.22 -5.62 43.07
N ALA A 264 35.48 -4.36 42.76
CA ALA A 264 36.04 -3.40 43.72
C ALA A 264 35.13 -3.20 44.95
N GLU A 265 33.81 -3.16 44.75
CA GLU A 265 32.84 -3.04 45.84
C GLU A 265 32.79 -4.32 46.70
N MET A 266 32.87 -5.51 46.08
CA MET A 266 32.90 -6.79 46.79
C MET A 266 34.21 -7.01 47.55
N GLU A 267 35.34 -6.59 47.01
CA GLU A 267 36.64 -6.61 47.68
C GLU A 267 36.67 -5.64 48.87
N ALA A 268 36.10 -4.44 48.72
CA ALA A 268 35.94 -3.49 49.84
C ALA A 268 35.03 -4.04 50.95
N LYS A 269 33.94 -4.75 50.60
CA LYS A 269 33.06 -5.42 51.57
C LYS A 269 33.72 -6.62 52.25
N ALA A 270 34.55 -7.40 51.53
CA ALA A 270 35.31 -8.51 52.09
C ALA A 270 36.41 -8.04 53.06
N ALA A 271 37.07 -6.92 52.77
CA ALA A 271 38.04 -6.29 53.67
C ALA A 271 37.40 -5.75 54.97
N ALA A 272 36.11 -5.43 54.96
CA ALA A 272 35.36 -4.95 56.12
C ALA A 272 34.82 -6.07 57.04
N GLN A 273 34.90 -7.35 56.65
CA GLN A 273 34.28 -8.48 57.36
C GLN A 273 35.27 -9.57 57.83
N ALA A 274 36.46 -9.20 58.28
CA ALA A 274 37.31 -10.15 59.02
C ALA A 274 37.11 -10.04 60.54
N PRO A 275 36.55 -11.07 61.22
CA PRO A 275 36.89 -11.29 62.62
C PRO A 275 37.35 -12.71 62.96
N LYS A 276 38.08 -12.73 64.08
CA LYS A 276 38.81 -13.82 64.74
C LYS A 276 37.99 -15.11 64.97
N LEU A 277 38.72 -16.22 64.86
CA LEU A 277 38.39 -17.60 65.27
C LEU A 277 37.78 -17.70 66.69
N LEU A 278 36.84 -18.63 66.88
CA LEU A 278 37.02 -19.89 67.66
C LEU A 278 35.69 -20.64 67.93
N LYS A 279 35.70 -21.94 67.56
CA LYS A 279 35.10 -23.14 68.21
C LYS A 279 33.62 -23.11 68.66
N THR A 280 32.83 -24.09 68.18
CA THR A 280 32.45 -25.32 68.93
C THR A 280 31.52 -26.21 68.08
N SER A 281 31.28 -27.41 68.60
CA SER A 281 31.09 -28.71 67.95
C SER A 281 29.63 -29.20 67.81
N ALA A 282 29.47 -30.14 66.87
CA ALA A 282 28.55 -31.30 66.85
C ALA A 282 27.09 -31.15 66.31
N LYS A 283 26.80 -32.05 65.35
CA LYS A 283 25.52 -32.50 64.75
C LYS A 283 24.77 -33.47 65.73
N PRO A 284 23.51 -33.98 65.50
CA PRO A 284 22.85 -34.25 64.20
C PRO A 284 21.30 -34.05 64.05
N GLN A 285 20.87 -33.91 62.78
CA GLN A 285 19.63 -34.37 62.08
C GLN A 285 18.21 -34.01 62.58
N ALA A 286 17.38 -33.45 61.67
CA ALA A 286 16.26 -34.15 61.01
C ALA A 286 15.64 -33.31 59.86
N LYS A 287 15.18 -33.99 58.80
CA LYS A 287 14.43 -33.48 57.62
C LYS A 287 12.93 -33.40 57.95
N PRO A 288 12.10 -32.60 57.24
CA PRO A 288 11.41 -33.12 56.05
C PRO A 288 11.40 -32.12 54.86
N ALA A 289 11.75 -32.57 53.66
CA ALA A 289 10.84 -32.96 52.57
C ALA A 289 10.43 -31.76 51.69
N ALA A 290 11.19 -31.58 50.61
CA ALA A 290 10.89 -30.64 49.53
C ALA A 290 9.98 -31.33 48.50
N GLU A 291 8.86 -30.69 48.19
CA GLU A 291 8.04 -31.01 47.03
C GLU A 291 8.77 -30.65 45.74
N LYS A 292 8.70 -31.58 44.78
CA LYS A 292 9.22 -31.44 43.42
C LYS A 292 8.36 -30.44 42.63
N ALA A 293 8.90 -29.27 42.34
CA ALA A 293 8.46 -28.48 41.19
C ALA A 293 9.26 -28.91 39.96
N SER A 294 8.56 -29.51 39.00
CA SER A 294 9.06 -29.90 37.69
C SER A 294 9.38 -28.67 36.85
N GLY A 295 10.63 -28.21 36.85
CA GLY A 295 11.15 -27.31 35.83
C GLY A 295 11.35 -28.08 34.53
N THR A 296 10.67 -27.65 33.46
CA THR A 296 10.96 -28.09 32.10
C THR A 296 12.37 -27.65 31.73
N ASN A 297 13.19 -28.62 31.33
CA ASN A 297 14.54 -28.37 30.82
C ASN A 297 14.47 -27.50 29.56
N ALA A 298 15.15 -26.36 29.57
CA ALA A 298 15.44 -25.60 28.36
C ALA A 298 16.36 -26.44 27.45
N SER A 299 15.80 -27.00 26.38
CA SER A 299 16.59 -27.52 25.26
C SER A 299 17.25 -26.33 24.57
N GLU A 300 18.58 -26.22 24.60
CA GLU A 300 19.28 -25.28 23.73
C GLU A 300 19.08 -25.74 22.28
N ILE A 301 18.30 -24.98 21.50
CA ILE A 301 18.16 -25.19 20.04
C ILE A 301 19.52 -24.84 19.40
N LYS A 302 20.27 -25.86 18.97
CA LYS A 302 21.59 -25.70 18.34
C LYS A 302 21.45 -25.65 16.83
N VAL A 303 21.58 -24.46 16.25
CA VAL A 303 21.46 -24.21 14.79
C VAL A 303 22.68 -23.44 14.29
N ASN A 304 23.19 -23.81 13.12
CA ASN A 304 24.27 -23.07 12.47
C ASN A 304 23.73 -21.91 11.62
N TRP A 305 23.52 -20.76 12.26
CA TRP A 305 22.96 -19.57 11.60
C TRP A 305 23.86 -18.96 10.51
N SER A 306 25.14 -19.33 10.41
CA SER A 306 26.03 -18.78 9.37
C SER A 306 25.70 -19.26 7.95
N LYS A 307 24.94 -20.36 7.84
CA LYS A 307 24.47 -20.92 6.56
C LYS A 307 22.98 -20.66 6.32
N ALA A 308 22.27 -20.06 7.27
CA ALA A 308 20.84 -19.83 7.15
C ALA A 308 20.55 -18.82 6.04
N GLY A 309 19.41 -18.99 5.36
CA GLY A 309 18.90 -17.92 4.49
C GLY A 309 18.47 -16.76 5.37
N ASN A 310 18.81 -15.55 4.96
CA ASN A 310 18.58 -14.34 5.76
C ASN A 310 17.80 -13.30 4.94
N ARG A 311 16.84 -12.65 5.61
CA ARG A 311 16.15 -11.47 5.09
C ARG A 311 15.81 -10.50 6.22
N GLU A 312 16.07 -9.21 6.02
CA GLU A 312 15.47 -8.17 6.86
C GLU A 312 14.04 -7.89 6.38
N ILE A 313 13.06 -8.05 7.26
CA ILE A 313 11.64 -7.79 7.00
C ILE A 313 11.18 -6.67 7.92
N THR A 314 10.69 -5.59 7.34
CA THR A 314 10.12 -4.47 8.09
C THR A 314 8.63 -4.72 8.36
N LEU A 315 8.31 -4.95 9.63
CA LEU A 315 6.94 -5.02 10.12
C LEU A 315 6.42 -3.61 10.34
N PHE A 316 5.13 -3.37 10.10
CA PHE A 316 4.50 -2.06 10.29
C PHE A 316 3.20 -2.18 11.08
N TYR A 317 2.80 -1.08 11.69
CA TYR A 317 1.53 -0.97 12.39
C TYR A 317 0.39 -0.79 11.37
N PRO A 318 -0.58 -1.71 11.27
CA PRO A 318 -1.57 -1.72 10.19
C PRO A 318 -2.81 -0.86 10.48
N GLY A 319 -2.95 -0.32 11.69
CA GLY A 319 -4.13 0.45 12.09
C GLY A 319 -5.41 -0.37 11.97
N GLN A 320 -6.33 0.10 11.14
CA GLN A 320 -7.63 -0.51 10.86
C GLN A 320 -7.73 -1.04 9.41
N THR A 321 -6.59 -1.35 8.77
CA THR A 321 -6.58 -1.89 7.39
C THR A 321 -6.92 -3.38 7.35
N SER A 322 -8.16 -3.73 7.01
CA SER A 322 -8.61 -5.12 6.81
C SER A 322 -8.47 -5.59 5.35
N ILE A 323 -8.75 -6.87 5.08
CA ILE A 323 -8.79 -7.40 3.72
C ILE A 323 -9.89 -6.76 2.87
N GLU A 324 -11.00 -6.29 3.48
CA GLU A 324 -12.02 -5.50 2.79
C GLU A 324 -11.47 -4.14 2.33
N TRP A 325 -10.70 -3.48 3.21
CA TRP A 325 -10.06 -2.20 2.91
C TRP A 325 -9.09 -2.33 1.72
N ILE A 326 -8.28 -3.39 1.68
CA ILE A 326 -7.34 -3.67 0.59
C ILE A 326 -8.05 -3.87 -0.75
N GLN A 327 -9.21 -4.53 -0.73
CA GLN A 327 -10.03 -4.80 -1.91
C GLN A 327 -10.96 -3.63 -2.28
N ASN A 328 -10.96 -2.54 -1.51
CA ASN A 328 -11.78 -1.38 -1.78
C ASN A 328 -11.01 -0.28 -2.52
N GLY A 329 -11.23 -0.13 -3.83
CA GLY A 329 -10.58 0.92 -4.65
C GLY A 329 -10.86 2.37 -4.22
N ARG A 330 -11.88 2.57 -3.38
CA ARG A 330 -12.12 3.86 -2.71
C ARG A 330 -11.07 4.12 -1.62
N ASP A 331 -10.77 3.10 -0.83
CA ASP A 331 -9.94 3.18 0.37
C ASP A 331 -8.45 2.92 0.06
N HIS A 332 -8.20 1.99 -0.88
CA HIS A 332 -6.88 1.51 -1.25
C HIS A 332 -6.66 1.55 -2.77
N GLY A 333 -5.72 2.40 -3.22
CA GLY A 333 -5.42 2.55 -4.65
C GLY A 333 -4.83 1.30 -5.32
N GLY A 334 -4.37 0.30 -4.56
CA GLY A 334 -3.87 -0.98 -5.09
C GLY A 334 -4.94 -2.06 -5.24
N ALA A 335 -6.23 -1.76 -4.99
CA ALA A 335 -7.28 -2.78 -4.99
C ALA A 335 -7.44 -3.52 -6.32
N ARG A 336 -7.37 -2.81 -7.46
CA ARG A 336 -7.49 -3.44 -8.79
C ARG A 336 -6.27 -4.31 -9.12
N PRO A 337 -5.01 -3.81 -9.01
CA PRO A 337 -3.83 -4.66 -9.17
C PRO A 337 -3.86 -5.93 -8.29
N PHE A 338 -4.30 -5.81 -7.04
CA PHE A 338 -4.42 -6.95 -6.13
C PHE A 338 -5.50 -7.97 -6.57
N THR A 339 -6.73 -7.49 -6.80
CA THR A 339 -7.89 -8.38 -7.08
C THR A 339 -7.96 -8.89 -8.51
N LYS A 340 -7.44 -8.13 -9.48
CA LYS A 340 -7.52 -8.46 -10.92
C LYS A 340 -6.16 -8.68 -11.56
N GLY A 341 -5.13 -7.93 -11.13
CA GLY A 341 -3.79 -8.01 -11.69
C GLY A 341 -2.97 -9.18 -11.15
N GLY A 342 -3.25 -9.64 -9.93
CA GLY A 342 -2.43 -10.68 -9.29
C GLY A 342 -1.27 -10.14 -8.45
N ASP A 343 -1.16 -8.82 -8.30
CA ASP A 343 -0.06 -8.20 -7.57
C ASP A 343 -0.09 -8.58 -6.09
N ARG A 344 1.08 -8.94 -5.56
CA ARG A 344 1.29 -9.24 -4.14
C ARG A 344 1.46 -7.93 -3.38
N CYS A 345 1.17 -7.93 -2.08
CA CYS A 345 1.41 -6.74 -1.25
C CYS A 345 2.89 -6.30 -1.30
N VAL A 346 3.83 -7.25 -1.28
CA VAL A 346 5.28 -6.98 -1.38
C VAL A 346 5.67 -6.33 -2.70
N THR A 347 4.97 -6.61 -3.80
CA THR A 347 5.24 -5.99 -5.11
C THR A 347 5.10 -4.47 -5.03
N CYS A 348 4.15 -3.97 -4.23
CA CYS A 348 3.92 -2.53 -4.10
C CYS A 348 4.58 -1.92 -2.86
N HIS A 349 4.67 -2.66 -1.76
CA HIS A 349 4.91 -2.09 -0.43
C HIS A 349 6.21 -2.50 0.25
N ASP A 350 6.98 -3.47 -0.28
CA ASP A 350 8.16 -4.03 0.43
C ASP A 350 9.19 -2.95 0.83
N LYS A 351 9.33 -1.91 0.00
CA LYS A 351 10.26 -0.79 0.21
C LYS A 351 9.66 0.44 0.91
N GLU A 352 8.37 0.43 1.28
CA GLU A 352 7.69 1.59 1.90
C GLU A 352 6.95 1.25 3.22
N THR A 353 7.13 0.04 3.77
CA THR A 353 6.45 -0.39 5.00
C THR A 353 6.74 0.51 6.21
N ALA A 354 7.97 1.02 6.36
CA ALA A 354 8.31 1.95 7.44
C ALA A 354 7.53 3.28 7.31
N ASP A 355 7.50 3.86 6.11
CA ASP A 355 6.75 5.09 5.80
C ASP A 355 5.24 4.88 5.98
N MET A 356 4.72 3.71 5.60
CA MET A 356 3.32 3.33 5.84
C MET A 356 3.02 3.33 7.33
N GLY A 357 3.86 2.67 8.13
CA GLY A 357 3.74 2.63 9.58
C GLY A 357 3.71 4.04 10.19
N ALA A 358 4.62 4.92 9.76
CA ALA A 358 4.70 6.31 10.21
C ALA A 358 3.42 7.12 9.93
N LYS A 359 2.83 6.97 8.73
CA LYS A 359 1.57 7.63 8.36
C LYS A 359 0.36 7.10 9.11
N ILE A 360 0.37 5.82 9.46
CA ILE A 360 -0.74 5.21 10.19
C ILE A 360 -0.69 5.63 11.66
N VAL A 361 0.48 5.60 12.31
CA VAL A 361 0.60 6.04 13.72
C VAL A 361 0.40 7.55 13.90
N SER A 362 0.54 8.36 12.85
CA SER A 362 0.22 9.80 12.92
C SER A 362 -1.28 10.07 12.83
N GLY A 363 -2.10 9.09 12.44
CA GLY A 363 -3.52 9.27 12.14
C GLY A 363 -3.81 9.92 10.78
N GLU A 364 -2.79 10.14 9.94
CA GLU A 364 -3.00 10.65 8.58
C GLU A 364 -3.82 9.66 7.74
N LYS A 365 -3.68 8.35 8.02
CA LYS A 365 -4.36 7.31 7.25
C LYS A 365 -4.68 6.06 8.07
N ALA A 366 -5.90 5.56 7.93
CA ALA A 366 -6.34 4.23 8.40
C ALA A 366 -6.16 3.95 9.90
N GLU A 367 -6.05 4.99 10.74
CA GLU A 367 -6.16 4.91 12.19
C GLU A 367 -6.89 6.15 12.69
N GLU A 368 -8.09 5.95 13.21
CA GLU A 368 -8.92 7.03 13.75
C GLU A 368 -8.55 7.39 15.20
N THR A 369 -7.88 6.47 15.90
CA THR A 369 -7.49 6.62 17.30
C THR A 369 -6.00 6.37 17.51
N PRO A 370 -5.11 7.27 17.03
CA PRO A 370 -3.67 7.08 17.14
C PRO A 370 -3.21 6.98 18.59
N ILE A 371 -2.28 6.07 18.87
CA ILE A 371 -1.66 5.91 20.19
C ILE A 371 -0.41 6.80 20.24
N PRO A 372 -0.35 7.82 21.12
CA PRO A 372 0.83 8.69 21.23
C PRO A 372 2.10 7.89 21.50
N GLY A 373 3.18 8.21 20.77
CA GLY A 373 4.48 7.55 20.93
C GLY A 373 4.56 6.11 20.38
N LYS A 374 3.47 5.55 19.85
CA LYS A 374 3.50 4.21 19.25
C LYS A 374 4.44 4.18 18.05
N ARG A 375 5.41 3.26 18.06
CA ARG A 375 6.30 3.08 16.92
C ARG A 375 5.53 2.62 15.68
N GLY A 376 5.82 3.21 14.52
CA GLY A 376 5.18 2.87 13.25
C GLY A 376 5.63 1.54 12.66
N SER A 377 6.88 1.15 12.89
CA SER A 377 7.49 -0.02 12.27
C SER A 377 8.60 -0.65 13.11
N ILE A 378 8.99 -1.87 12.74
CA ILE A 378 10.17 -2.57 13.23
C ILE A 378 10.90 -3.28 12.10
N ALA A 379 12.20 -3.07 12.03
CA ALA A 379 13.08 -3.91 11.23
C ALA A 379 13.38 -5.21 11.98
N VAL A 380 13.02 -6.34 11.40
CA VAL A 380 13.23 -7.67 11.96
C VAL A 380 14.16 -8.46 11.05
N ASN A 381 15.28 -8.92 11.58
CA ASN A 381 16.13 -9.88 10.87
C ASN A 381 15.51 -11.27 11.03
N VAL A 382 15.26 -11.94 9.90
CA VAL A 382 14.70 -13.28 9.85
C VAL A 382 15.72 -14.21 9.22
N ASP A 383 16.16 -15.20 9.99
CA ASP A 383 16.99 -16.29 9.49
C ASP A 383 16.15 -17.57 9.41
N ALA A 384 16.34 -18.35 8.36
CA ALA A 384 15.67 -19.63 8.15
C ALA A 384 16.68 -20.73 7.83
N SER A 385 16.56 -21.86 8.52
CA SER A 385 17.35 -23.06 8.28
C SER A 385 16.51 -24.30 8.52
N HIS A 386 16.90 -25.44 7.98
CA HIS A 386 16.26 -26.72 8.27
C HIS A 386 17.28 -27.85 8.35
N ASP A 387 16.88 -28.94 9.01
CA ASP A 387 17.51 -30.25 8.86
C ASP A 387 16.52 -31.22 8.19
N ASP A 388 16.68 -32.53 8.41
CA ASP A 388 15.79 -33.56 7.85
C ASP A 388 14.44 -33.65 8.57
N GLU A 389 14.33 -33.16 9.81
CA GLU A 389 13.15 -33.30 10.67
C GLU A 389 12.50 -31.95 11.01
N TYR A 390 13.27 -30.87 11.12
CA TYR A 390 12.84 -29.59 11.67
C TYR A 390 13.14 -28.40 10.77
N LEU A 391 12.21 -27.45 10.78
CA LEU A 391 12.41 -26.07 10.40
C LEU A 391 12.87 -25.27 11.62
N TYR A 392 13.86 -24.41 11.43
CA TYR A 392 14.34 -23.44 12.39
C TYR A 392 14.21 -22.03 11.83
N MET A 393 13.64 -21.12 12.61
CA MET A 393 13.60 -19.71 12.26
C MET A 393 14.08 -18.86 13.42
N ARG A 394 14.87 -17.83 13.14
CA ARG A 394 15.30 -16.83 14.14
C ARG A 394 14.80 -15.46 13.75
N PHE A 395 14.16 -14.79 14.69
CA PHE A 395 13.66 -13.43 14.56
C PHE A 395 14.41 -12.53 15.55
N SER A 396 15.01 -11.45 15.05
CA SER A 396 15.75 -10.50 15.89
C SER A 396 15.43 -9.06 15.57
N TRP A 397 15.04 -8.28 16.59
CA TRP A 397 14.69 -6.86 16.47
C TRP A 397 15.01 -6.09 17.75
N GLU A 398 15.14 -4.77 17.61
CA GLU A 398 15.38 -3.85 18.73
C GLU A 398 14.12 -3.66 19.57
N ASN A 399 14.26 -3.77 20.89
CA ASN A 399 13.22 -3.50 21.86
C ASN A 399 12.98 -1.99 21.97
N GLY A 400 11.73 -1.56 21.79
CA GLY A 400 11.36 -0.15 21.90
C GLY A 400 11.12 0.31 23.34
N GLU A 401 11.04 1.62 23.52
CA GLU A 401 10.48 2.23 24.73
C GLU A 401 8.97 1.99 24.81
N HIS A 402 8.44 1.88 26.03
CA HIS A 402 7.01 1.70 26.23
C HIS A 402 6.23 2.97 25.93
N ALA A 403 5.21 2.86 25.06
CA ALA A 403 4.26 3.90 24.75
C ALA A 403 2.91 3.59 25.44
N PRO A 404 2.59 4.25 26.58
CA PRO A 404 1.37 3.95 27.33
C PRO A 404 0.12 4.19 26.50
N VAL A 405 -0.78 3.21 26.47
CA VAL A 405 -2.02 3.34 25.71
C VAL A 405 -3.07 4.11 26.53
N PRO A 406 -3.73 5.13 25.94
CA PRO A 406 -4.59 6.04 26.73
C PRO A 406 -5.91 5.42 27.19
N PHE A 407 -6.30 4.26 26.63
CA PHE A 407 -7.60 3.62 26.88
C PHE A 407 -7.50 2.34 27.73
N VAL A 408 -6.34 2.03 28.31
CA VAL A 408 -6.18 0.91 29.25
C VAL A 408 -5.54 1.43 30.53
N ASP A 409 -6.13 1.07 31.66
CA ASP A 409 -5.59 1.42 32.96
C ASP A 409 -4.19 0.80 33.16
N GLY A 410 -3.22 1.60 33.62
CA GLY A 410 -1.81 1.20 33.66
C GLY A 410 -1.08 1.19 32.30
N GLY A 411 -1.73 1.58 31.20
CA GLY A 411 -1.10 1.84 29.91
C GLY A 411 -0.60 0.61 29.13
N LYS A 412 -0.79 -0.61 29.64
CA LYS A 412 -0.35 -1.87 29.02
C LYS A 412 -1.54 -2.75 28.66
N MET A 413 -1.71 -3.10 27.38
CA MET A 413 -2.83 -3.93 26.92
C MET A 413 -2.73 -5.40 27.34
N ASP A 414 -1.51 -5.91 27.47
CA ASP A 414 -1.19 -7.27 27.90
C ASP A 414 -0.01 -7.23 28.90
N PRO A 415 -0.23 -6.85 30.16
CA PRO A 415 0.83 -6.62 31.14
C PRO A 415 1.72 -7.84 31.40
N GLU A 416 1.19 -9.05 31.21
CA GLU A 416 1.95 -10.29 31.40
C GLU A 416 2.98 -10.53 30.29
N ASN A 417 2.74 -10.01 29.07
CA ASN A 417 3.53 -10.35 27.90
C ASN A 417 4.16 -9.10 27.28
N PRO A 418 5.43 -8.79 27.63
CA PRO A 418 6.19 -7.74 26.95
C PRO A 418 6.17 -7.87 25.42
N MET A 419 6.23 -9.11 24.92
CA MET A 419 6.01 -9.39 23.51
C MET A 419 5.29 -10.71 23.25
N LYS A 420 4.63 -10.80 22.09
CA LYS A 420 4.17 -12.07 21.51
C LYS A 420 4.60 -12.11 20.05
N LEU A 421 5.04 -13.28 19.58
CA LEU A 421 5.35 -13.52 18.17
C LEU A 421 4.39 -14.58 17.66
N ALA A 422 3.74 -14.29 16.54
CA ALA A 422 2.87 -15.22 15.84
C ALA A 422 3.37 -15.39 14.40
N LEU A 423 3.56 -16.63 13.96
CA LEU A 423 3.90 -17.02 12.59
C LEU A 423 2.70 -17.73 11.98
N MET A 424 2.33 -17.37 10.75
CA MET A 424 1.35 -18.12 9.97
C MET A 424 2.00 -18.72 8.73
N LEU A 425 1.52 -19.91 8.37
CA LEU A 425 1.89 -20.64 7.16
C LEU A 425 0.63 -21.01 6.37
N SER A 426 0.73 -21.01 5.05
CA SER A 426 -0.36 -21.39 4.15
C SER A 426 0.17 -21.91 2.81
N THR A 427 -0.66 -22.64 2.08
CA THR A 427 -0.44 -22.99 0.68
C THR A 427 -1.15 -21.99 -0.24
N ASP A 428 -1.02 -22.15 -1.55
CA ASP A 428 -1.75 -21.35 -2.55
C ASP A 428 -3.23 -21.77 -2.68
N ASP A 429 -3.67 -22.81 -1.95
CA ASP A 429 -5.06 -23.29 -1.97
C ASP A 429 -6.03 -22.35 -1.22
N VAL A 430 -5.49 -21.50 -0.35
CA VAL A 430 -6.24 -20.47 0.38
C VAL A 430 -6.27 -19.19 -0.45
N GLU A 431 -7.47 -18.65 -0.66
CA GLU A 431 -7.71 -17.45 -1.46
C GLU A 431 -6.87 -16.27 -0.97
N PHE A 432 -6.09 -15.72 -1.89
CA PHE A 432 -5.15 -14.61 -1.66
C PHE A 432 -4.00 -14.89 -0.69
N ALA A 433 -3.78 -16.12 -0.22
CA ALA A 433 -2.60 -16.42 0.61
C ALA A 433 -1.29 -16.07 -0.10
N ASP A 434 -1.23 -16.30 -1.41
CA ASP A 434 -0.13 -15.96 -2.32
C ASP A 434 0.21 -14.45 -2.39
N ARG A 435 -0.80 -13.59 -2.16
CA ARG A 435 -0.71 -12.13 -2.33
C ARG A 435 -0.76 -11.35 -1.03
N ALA A 436 -1.67 -11.71 -0.15
CA ALA A 436 -1.98 -11.03 1.10
C ALA A 436 -1.29 -11.67 2.31
N GLY A 437 -0.91 -12.94 2.24
CA GLY A 437 -0.44 -13.71 3.39
C GLY A 437 -1.43 -13.63 4.56
N CYS A 438 -0.92 -13.34 5.76
CA CYS A 438 -1.72 -13.23 6.98
C CYS A 438 -2.87 -12.22 6.92
N TRP A 439 -2.83 -11.25 5.99
CA TRP A 439 -3.89 -10.26 5.83
C TRP A 439 -5.20 -10.86 5.36
N GLY A 440 -5.15 -11.97 4.62
CA GLY A 440 -6.35 -12.67 4.16
C GLY A 440 -7.30 -13.08 5.29
N THR A 441 -6.78 -13.12 6.53
CA THR A 441 -7.55 -13.49 7.73
C THR A 441 -8.04 -12.30 8.57
N CYS A 442 -7.67 -11.07 8.19
CA CYS A 442 -7.97 -9.87 8.96
C CYS A 442 -9.19 -9.15 8.39
N HIS A 443 -10.30 -9.15 9.13
CA HIS A 443 -11.58 -8.62 8.66
C HIS A 443 -12.01 -7.39 9.46
N HIS A 444 -12.81 -6.53 8.83
CA HIS A 444 -13.31 -5.29 9.44
C HIS A 444 -14.29 -5.53 10.60
N ASP A 445 -14.90 -6.71 10.65
CA ASP A 445 -15.77 -7.19 11.72
C ASP A 445 -15.04 -8.00 12.80
N ALA A 446 -13.72 -8.15 12.70
CA ALA A 446 -12.94 -8.77 13.77
C ALA A 446 -12.99 -7.90 15.04
N ARG A 447 -12.89 -8.52 16.21
CA ARG A 447 -12.91 -7.80 17.49
C ARG A 447 -11.90 -6.64 17.51
N ASN A 448 -12.36 -5.50 18.01
CA ASN A 448 -11.62 -4.23 18.05
C ASN A 448 -11.37 -3.56 16.69
N MET A 449 -11.96 -4.04 15.59
CA MET A 449 -12.03 -3.35 14.31
C MET A 449 -13.35 -2.56 14.18
N PRO A 450 -13.46 -1.61 13.23
CA PRO A 450 -14.58 -0.65 13.20
C PRO A 450 -15.98 -1.25 13.07
N ASP A 451 -16.13 -2.36 12.35
CA ASP A 451 -17.42 -3.00 12.08
C ASP A 451 -17.67 -4.23 12.97
N ALA A 452 -16.93 -4.36 14.08
CA ALA A 452 -17.07 -5.48 15.00
C ALA A 452 -18.51 -5.54 15.57
N PRO A 453 -19.17 -6.71 15.56
CA PRO A 453 -20.50 -6.84 16.13
C PRO A 453 -20.49 -6.68 17.64
N ASP A 454 -21.56 -6.07 18.16
CA ASP A 454 -21.78 -5.91 19.59
C ASP A 454 -21.94 -7.25 20.30
N LYS A 455 -21.55 -7.30 21.58
CA LYS A 455 -21.61 -8.54 22.40
C LYS A 455 -23.01 -9.14 22.46
N ASP A 456 -24.05 -8.33 22.51
CA ASP A 456 -25.43 -8.81 22.58
C ASP A 456 -25.86 -9.53 21.30
N LYS A 457 -25.39 -9.06 20.13
CA LYS A 457 -25.64 -9.73 18.84
C LYS A 457 -24.92 -11.06 18.75
N LEU A 458 -23.69 -11.11 19.26
CA LEU A 458 -22.90 -12.34 19.32
C LEU A 458 -23.51 -13.38 20.25
N ALA A 459 -24.05 -12.96 21.40
CA ALA A 459 -24.62 -13.85 22.41
C ALA A 459 -25.88 -14.59 21.91
N VAL A 460 -26.65 -13.99 20.99
CA VAL A 460 -27.87 -14.58 20.42
C VAL A 460 -27.65 -15.19 19.02
N SER A 461 -26.40 -15.21 18.55
CA SER A 461 -26.07 -15.76 17.23
C SER A 461 -26.30 -17.27 17.18
N GLU A 462 -26.98 -17.75 16.13
CA GLU A 462 -27.13 -19.18 15.86
C GLU A 462 -25.78 -19.88 15.63
N PHE A 463 -24.77 -19.12 15.16
CA PHE A 463 -23.42 -19.61 14.90
C PHE A 463 -22.58 -19.85 16.15
N ALA A 464 -23.03 -19.38 17.33
CA ALA A 464 -22.33 -19.64 18.59
C ALA A 464 -22.27 -21.14 18.95
N SER A 465 -23.10 -21.97 18.31
CA SER A 465 -23.06 -23.42 18.40
C SER A 465 -21.95 -24.07 17.55
N GLN A 466 -21.43 -23.35 16.55
CA GLN A 466 -20.45 -23.86 15.57
C GLN A 466 -19.06 -23.24 15.75
N ILE A 467 -18.98 -21.97 16.20
CA ILE A 467 -17.73 -21.24 16.40
C ILE A 467 -17.73 -20.50 17.75
N ASN A 468 -16.55 -20.25 18.31
CA ASN A 468 -16.40 -19.50 19.56
C ASN A 468 -16.48 -17.98 19.33
N LEU A 469 -17.61 -17.40 19.75
CA LEU A 469 -17.86 -15.96 19.71
C LEU A 469 -17.67 -15.26 21.07
N GLY A 470 -17.25 -15.98 22.11
CA GLY A 470 -17.22 -15.48 23.50
C GLY A 470 -16.29 -14.28 23.72
N GLU A 471 -15.19 -14.20 22.96
CA GLU A 471 -14.29 -13.05 22.97
C GLU A 471 -14.50 -12.08 21.79
N GLY A 472 -15.61 -12.21 21.07
CA GLY A 472 -15.82 -11.52 19.80
C GLY A 472 -15.31 -12.32 18.60
N VAL A 473 -15.67 -11.84 17.41
CA VAL A 473 -15.22 -12.41 16.12
C VAL A 473 -13.69 -12.37 16.07
N THR A 474 -13.08 -13.52 15.80
CA THR A 474 -11.62 -13.61 15.61
C THR A 474 -11.27 -13.66 14.12
N LYS A 475 -10.02 -13.96 13.79
CA LYS A 475 -9.58 -14.12 12.40
C LYS A 475 -10.31 -15.30 11.76
N TYR A 476 -10.70 -15.17 10.50
CA TYR A 476 -11.33 -16.22 9.70
C TYR A 476 -10.93 -16.09 8.22
N LEU A 477 -11.26 -17.09 7.42
CA LEU A 477 -11.00 -17.14 5.98
C LEU A 477 -12.31 -17.11 5.19
N LYS A 478 -12.26 -16.61 3.95
CA LYS A 478 -13.43 -16.51 3.07
C LYS A 478 -14.05 -17.87 2.75
N GLU A 479 -13.25 -18.91 2.72
CA GLU A 479 -13.63 -20.30 2.49
C GLU A 479 -14.67 -20.78 3.51
N SER A 480 -14.67 -20.23 4.71
CA SER A 480 -15.66 -20.55 5.75
C SER A 480 -16.96 -19.76 5.63
N ARG A 481 -17.05 -18.80 4.70
CA ARG A 481 -18.17 -17.87 4.55
C ARG A 481 -18.90 -18.08 3.23
N THR A 482 -20.22 -17.89 3.24
CA THR A 482 -21.04 -17.85 2.01
C THR A 482 -20.89 -16.51 1.28
N LYS A 483 -20.60 -15.43 2.03
CA LYS A 483 -20.40 -14.08 1.51
C LYS A 483 -19.57 -13.22 2.45
N ILE A 484 -18.86 -12.23 1.90
CA ILE A 484 -18.22 -11.14 2.63
C ILE A 484 -18.65 -9.80 2.02
N GLU A 485 -19.12 -8.86 2.83
CA GLU A 485 -19.39 -7.47 2.45
C GLU A 485 -18.08 -6.67 2.41
N LEU A 486 -17.59 -6.40 1.21
CA LEU A 486 -16.29 -5.73 1.02
C LEU A 486 -16.38 -4.20 1.06
N LYS A 487 -17.53 -3.62 0.72
CA LYS A 487 -17.64 -2.20 0.38
C LYS A 487 -18.31 -1.37 1.47
N GLY A 488 -19.16 -1.99 2.29
CA GLY A 488 -19.91 -1.29 3.34
C GLY A 488 -20.92 -0.29 2.76
N ARG A 489 -21.39 -0.52 1.53
CA ARG A 489 -22.28 0.43 0.82
C ARG A 489 -23.54 0.69 1.63
N ARG A 490 -23.94 1.96 1.68
CA ARG A 490 -25.15 2.44 2.40
C ARG A 490 -25.10 2.17 3.90
N GLY A 491 -23.90 2.24 4.49
CA GLY A 491 -23.69 2.06 5.94
C GLY A 491 -23.77 0.61 6.41
N LYS A 492 -23.60 -0.35 5.52
CA LYS A 492 -23.49 -1.76 5.91
C LYS A 492 -22.15 -1.99 6.62
N ALA A 493 -22.18 -2.79 7.68
CA ALA A 493 -20.97 -3.32 8.29
C ALA A 493 -20.22 -4.19 7.27
N ARG A 494 -18.91 -3.99 7.15
CA ARG A 494 -18.03 -4.83 6.33
C ARG A 494 -17.67 -6.11 7.07
N GLY A 495 -17.38 -7.15 6.30
CA GLY A 495 -17.07 -8.48 6.82
C GLY A 495 -18.18 -9.49 6.50
N GLY A 496 -18.16 -10.62 7.20
CA GLY A 496 -19.02 -11.77 6.94
C GLY A 496 -19.11 -12.73 8.11
N TRP A 497 -18.92 -12.27 9.35
CA TRP A 497 -19.01 -13.11 10.55
C TRP A 497 -20.36 -13.83 10.68
N ASP A 498 -21.44 -13.24 10.18
CA ASP A 498 -22.81 -13.76 10.19
C ASP A 498 -23.19 -14.51 8.90
N GLN A 499 -22.21 -14.80 8.04
CA GLN A 499 -22.39 -15.52 6.77
C GLN A 499 -21.68 -16.87 6.80
N LEU A 500 -21.77 -17.60 7.91
CA LEU A 500 -21.05 -18.87 8.12
C LEU A 500 -21.62 -19.99 7.23
N LYS A 501 -20.75 -20.78 6.59
CA LYS A 501 -21.14 -22.03 5.94
C LYS A 501 -21.56 -23.10 6.95
N SER A 502 -22.18 -24.18 6.51
CA SER A 502 -22.48 -25.31 7.40
C SER A 502 -21.20 -25.96 7.94
N ALA A 503 -21.30 -26.64 9.09
CA ALA A 503 -20.18 -27.36 9.69
C ALA A 503 -19.55 -28.40 8.74
N ASP A 504 -20.36 -29.09 7.95
CA ASP A 504 -19.90 -30.09 6.98
C ASP A 504 -19.12 -29.44 5.82
N GLU A 505 -19.57 -28.28 5.34
CA GLU A 505 -18.84 -27.52 4.32
C GLU A 505 -17.52 -26.97 4.86
N ILE A 506 -17.51 -26.43 6.07
CA ILE A 506 -16.28 -25.93 6.71
C ILE A 506 -15.27 -27.07 6.89
N LYS A 507 -15.75 -28.23 7.34
CA LYS A 507 -14.92 -29.42 7.46
C LYS A 507 -14.36 -29.86 6.11
N ALA A 508 -15.16 -29.84 5.04
CA ALA A 508 -14.68 -30.18 3.71
C ALA A 508 -13.58 -29.22 3.21
N GLU A 509 -13.68 -27.92 3.50
CA GLU A 509 -12.61 -26.95 3.17
C GLU A 509 -11.33 -27.24 3.99
N GLN A 510 -11.48 -27.60 5.27
CA GLN A 510 -10.35 -27.98 6.12
C GLN A 510 -9.66 -29.26 5.64
N ASP A 511 -10.44 -30.29 5.31
CA ASP A 511 -9.94 -31.56 4.77
C ASP A 511 -9.28 -31.37 3.40
N ALA A 512 -9.70 -30.35 2.64
CA ALA A 512 -9.06 -29.90 1.40
C ALA A 512 -7.79 -29.05 1.62
N GLY A 513 -7.36 -28.83 2.87
CA GLY A 513 -6.15 -28.07 3.20
C GLY A 513 -6.31 -26.55 3.17
N LYS A 514 -7.54 -26.04 3.07
CA LYS A 514 -7.80 -24.59 2.98
C LYS A 514 -7.89 -23.94 4.36
N PHE A 515 -6.79 -23.93 5.07
CA PHE A 515 -6.64 -23.24 6.35
C PHE A 515 -5.27 -22.56 6.42
N MET A 516 -5.12 -21.60 7.33
CA MET A 516 -3.80 -21.06 7.67
C MET A 516 -3.34 -21.63 9.00
N ASP A 517 -2.19 -22.31 8.99
CA ASP A 517 -1.51 -22.78 10.20
C ASP A 517 -0.99 -21.56 10.97
N LEU A 518 -1.12 -21.58 12.30
CA LEU A 518 -0.73 -20.50 13.19
C LEU A 518 0.02 -21.06 14.41
N VAL A 519 1.24 -20.57 14.59
CA VAL A 519 2.08 -20.82 15.75
C VAL A 519 2.32 -19.51 16.49
N ARG A 520 2.22 -19.51 17.83
CA ARG A 520 2.39 -18.30 18.66
C ARG A 520 3.18 -18.55 19.93
N TYR A 521 4.10 -17.63 20.20
CA TYR A 521 4.84 -17.53 21.46
C TYR A 521 4.37 -16.32 22.28
N LYS A 522 4.23 -16.52 23.59
CA LYS A 522 3.90 -15.49 24.59
C LYS A 522 5.04 -15.36 25.61
N SER A 523 5.70 -14.20 25.64
CA SER A 523 6.97 -14.04 26.37
C SER A 523 6.85 -14.07 27.90
N GLY A 524 5.67 -13.79 28.46
CA GLY A 524 5.49 -13.64 29.90
C GLY A 524 5.81 -14.90 30.70
N LYS A 525 5.20 -16.01 30.28
CA LYS A 525 5.35 -17.34 30.90
C LYS A 525 6.00 -18.36 29.94
N GLY A 526 6.52 -17.89 28.81
CA GLY A 526 7.10 -18.76 27.77
C GLY A 526 6.09 -19.73 27.16
N ILE A 527 4.83 -19.30 27.02
CA ILE A 527 3.75 -20.18 26.54
C ILE A 527 3.82 -20.28 25.01
N VAL A 528 3.82 -21.51 24.50
CA VAL A 528 3.70 -21.83 23.08
C VAL A 528 2.30 -22.34 22.79
N GLU A 529 1.71 -21.86 21.71
CA GLU A 529 0.39 -22.24 21.24
C GLU A 529 0.46 -22.51 19.74
N ASP A 530 -0.15 -23.61 19.28
CA ASP A 530 -0.26 -23.97 17.87
C ASP A 530 -1.74 -24.15 17.53
N GLY A 531 -2.12 -23.93 16.27
CA GLY A 531 -3.49 -24.08 15.81
C GLY A 531 -3.66 -23.58 14.38
N HIS A 532 -4.88 -23.19 14.01
CA HIS A 532 -5.16 -22.76 12.65
C HIS A 532 -6.26 -21.70 12.59
N ILE A 533 -6.43 -21.15 11.39
CA ILE A 533 -7.49 -20.21 11.05
C ILE A 533 -8.25 -20.77 9.85
N LEU A 534 -9.56 -20.95 10.03
CA LEU A 534 -10.52 -21.18 8.95
C LEU A 534 -11.83 -20.46 9.25
N ALA A 535 -12.71 -21.04 10.07
CA ALA A 535 -13.97 -20.39 10.46
C ALA A 535 -13.79 -19.38 11.60
N GLU A 536 -12.77 -19.63 12.42
CA GLU A 536 -12.28 -18.82 13.53
C GLU A 536 -10.80 -19.15 13.76
N ARG A 537 -10.14 -18.42 14.67
CA ARG A 537 -8.81 -18.78 15.16
C ARG A 537 -8.93 -19.78 16.30
N THR A 538 -8.52 -21.02 16.06
CA THR A 538 -8.39 -22.06 17.08
C THR A 538 -6.94 -22.17 17.54
N MET A 539 -6.72 -22.37 18.84
CA MET A 539 -5.39 -22.64 19.41
C MET A 539 -5.49 -23.87 20.31
N HIS A 540 -4.71 -24.91 20.02
CA HIS A 540 -4.76 -26.21 20.68
C HIS A 540 -3.59 -26.46 21.65
N GLY A 541 -2.67 -25.49 21.81
CA GLY A 541 -1.72 -25.44 22.95
C GLY A 541 -0.38 -26.19 22.81
N GLY A 542 0.50 -25.78 21.89
CA GLY A 542 1.96 -26.04 21.94
C GLY A 542 2.39 -27.46 21.56
N HIS A 543 1.62 -28.14 20.72
CA HIS A 543 1.85 -29.54 20.35
C HIS A 543 2.85 -29.75 19.18
N GLY A 544 3.30 -28.69 18.50
CA GLY A 544 4.05 -28.77 17.23
C GLY A 544 5.30 -27.88 17.13
N ALA A 545 5.47 -26.91 18.04
CA ALA A 545 6.60 -25.97 18.01
C ALA A 545 7.28 -25.79 19.38
N GLU A 546 8.59 -25.54 19.35
CA GLU A 546 9.41 -25.10 20.48
C GLU A 546 9.89 -23.67 20.22
N PHE A 547 9.95 -22.84 21.27
CA PHE A 547 10.50 -21.49 21.20
C PHE A 547 11.57 -21.26 22.27
N ASP A 548 12.64 -20.57 21.90
CA ASP A 548 13.61 -19.96 22.83
C ASP A 548 13.67 -18.46 22.56
N ALA A 549 13.33 -17.64 23.56
CA ALA A 549 13.30 -16.19 23.43
C ALA A 549 14.17 -15.52 24.49
N LYS A 550 15.05 -14.62 24.05
CA LYS A 550 15.98 -13.90 24.92
C LYS A 550 15.99 -12.43 24.56
N LEU A 551 15.95 -11.57 25.58
CA LEU A 551 16.24 -10.15 25.46
C LEU A 551 17.65 -9.92 25.97
N LYS A 552 18.57 -9.51 25.10
CA LYS A 552 19.95 -9.18 25.46
C LYS A 552 20.33 -7.88 24.79
N ASN A 553 20.92 -6.94 25.54
CA ASN A 553 21.44 -5.69 24.99
C ASN A 553 20.39 -4.90 24.20
N GLY A 554 19.15 -4.84 24.70
CA GLY A 554 18.04 -4.16 24.02
C GLY A 554 17.56 -4.84 22.74
N THR A 555 18.03 -6.04 22.41
CA THR A 555 17.60 -6.80 21.23
C THR A 555 16.89 -8.07 21.64
N TRP A 556 15.65 -8.24 21.17
CA TRP A 556 14.96 -9.52 21.24
C TRP A 556 15.55 -10.48 20.21
N THR A 557 15.73 -11.74 20.60
CA THR A 557 16.04 -12.85 19.71
C THR A 557 15.12 -14.00 20.06
N VAL A 558 14.31 -14.42 19.09
CA VAL A 558 13.33 -15.51 19.23
C VAL A 558 13.65 -16.58 18.21
N VAL A 559 13.92 -17.79 18.68
CA VAL A 559 14.18 -18.96 17.86
C VAL A 559 12.96 -19.88 17.93
N LEU A 560 12.39 -20.16 16.77
CA LEU A 560 11.37 -21.18 16.54
C LEU A 560 12.05 -22.46 16.06
N LYS A 561 11.63 -23.60 16.61
CA LYS A 561 11.88 -24.94 16.08
C LYS A 561 10.54 -25.64 15.88
N ARG A 562 10.26 -26.08 14.66
CA ARG A 562 8.98 -26.74 14.29
C ARG A 562 9.26 -27.97 13.46
N LYS A 563 8.52 -29.05 13.66
CA LYS A 563 8.66 -30.22 12.77
C LYS A 563 8.26 -29.87 11.34
N LEU A 564 8.99 -30.40 10.36
CA LEU A 564 8.64 -30.28 8.95
C LEU A 564 7.33 -31.04 8.68
N LYS A 565 7.22 -32.28 9.15
CA LYS A 565 5.99 -33.09 9.02
C LYS A 565 5.18 -33.04 10.30
N SER A 566 3.89 -32.74 10.18
CA SER A 566 2.94 -32.76 11.30
C SER A 566 1.76 -33.67 10.97
N ASP A 567 1.32 -34.43 11.97
CA ASP A 567 0.09 -35.25 11.95
C ASP A 567 -1.06 -34.56 12.69
N LYS A 568 -0.86 -33.31 13.15
CA LYS A 568 -1.84 -32.58 13.94
C LYS A 568 -2.86 -31.86 13.05
N PRO A 569 -4.15 -31.89 13.40
CA PRO A 569 -5.16 -31.13 12.67
C PRO A 569 -4.85 -29.64 12.65
N GLY A 570 -4.85 -29.04 11.46
CA GLY A 570 -4.57 -27.61 11.29
C GLY A 570 -3.09 -27.25 11.14
N ASP A 571 -2.19 -28.23 11.10
CA ASP A 571 -0.78 -27.99 10.81
C ASP A 571 -0.45 -28.29 9.34
N ILE A 572 0.35 -27.43 8.72
CA ILE A 572 0.84 -27.66 7.35
C ILE A 572 2.14 -28.45 7.38
N SER A 573 2.17 -29.61 6.72
CA SER A 573 3.43 -30.33 6.48
C SER A 573 4.27 -29.61 5.42
N LEU A 574 5.52 -29.32 5.78
CA LEU A 574 6.52 -28.67 4.96
C LEU A 574 7.40 -29.71 4.27
N GLU A 575 7.48 -29.66 2.96
CA GLU A 575 8.27 -30.56 2.13
C GLU A 575 9.44 -29.81 1.47
N LYS A 576 10.58 -30.50 1.35
CA LYS A 576 11.75 -29.98 0.63
C LYS A 576 11.39 -29.70 -0.83
N GLY A 577 11.92 -28.62 -1.38
CA GLY A 577 11.68 -28.15 -2.74
C GLY A 577 10.36 -27.39 -2.93
N LYS A 578 9.47 -27.34 -1.93
CA LYS A 578 8.21 -26.57 -2.00
C LYS A 578 8.37 -25.16 -1.43
N VAL A 579 7.44 -24.30 -1.82
CA VAL A 579 7.31 -22.92 -1.35
C VAL A 579 5.97 -22.77 -0.64
N TYR A 580 5.98 -22.04 0.46
CA TYR A 580 4.83 -21.79 1.31
C TYR A 580 4.65 -20.30 1.53
N ASN A 581 3.40 -19.85 1.66
CA ASN A 581 3.11 -18.47 2.02
C ASN A 581 3.30 -18.32 3.53
N PHE A 582 4.13 -17.37 3.93
CA PHE A 582 4.37 -17.07 5.34
C PHE A 582 4.21 -15.58 5.63
N GLY A 583 3.84 -15.31 6.87
CA GLY A 583 3.91 -13.97 7.43
C GLY A 583 3.86 -14.06 8.94
N PHE A 584 4.24 -12.99 9.61
CA PHE A 584 4.32 -12.98 11.05
C PHE A 584 3.93 -11.64 11.64
N ALA A 585 3.54 -11.68 12.90
CA ALA A 585 3.13 -10.53 13.68
C ALA A 585 3.89 -10.51 14.99
N ILE A 586 4.28 -9.32 15.42
CA ILE A 586 4.85 -9.08 16.73
C ILE A 586 3.93 -8.10 17.47
N HIS A 587 3.31 -8.59 18.53
CA HIS A 587 2.72 -7.75 19.55
C HIS A 587 3.86 -7.27 20.44
N ASP A 588 4.54 -6.20 20.03
CA ASP A 588 5.58 -5.55 20.83
C ASP A 588 4.95 -4.59 21.83
N ASP A 589 5.71 -4.21 22.85
CA ASP A 589 5.30 -3.19 23.81
C ASP A 589 3.97 -3.49 24.52
N TYR A 590 3.84 -4.72 25.02
CA TYR A 590 2.64 -5.19 25.72
C TYR A 590 1.35 -5.06 24.89
N ALA A 591 1.46 -4.99 23.56
CA ALA A 591 0.31 -4.82 22.69
C ALA A 591 -0.59 -6.06 22.69
N ASN A 592 -1.85 -5.86 22.35
CA ASN A 592 -2.80 -6.93 22.15
C ASN A 592 -3.75 -6.63 20.98
N SER A 593 -4.50 -7.64 20.55
CA SER A 593 -5.51 -7.49 19.49
C SER A 593 -4.90 -6.90 18.21
N ARG A 594 -5.58 -5.94 17.55
CA ARG A 594 -5.13 -5.27 16.31
C ARG A 594 -3.90 -4.37 16.46
N PHE A 595 -3.45 -4.10 17.69
CA PHE A 595 -2.41 -3.10 17.97
C PHE A 595 -0.96 -3.59 17.74
N HIS A 596 -0.78 -4.65 16.97
CA HIS A 596 0.51 -5.29 16.69
C HIS A 596 1.18 -4.73 15.44
N HIS A 597 2.47 -5.02 15.28
CA HIS A 597 3.15 -4.87 14.00
C HIS A 597 3.04 -6.18 13.23
N VAL A 598 2.94 -6.10 11.91
CA VAL A 598 2.69 -7.27 11.06
C VAL A 598 3.48 -7.15 9.75
N SER A 599 3.90 -8.30 9.24
CA SER A 599 4.64 -8.38 7.98
C SER A 599 3.67 -8.33 6.80
N LEU A 600 4.19 -7.99 5.62
CA LEU A 600 3.50 -8.35 4.37
C LEU A 600 3.53 -9.89 4.18
N GLY A 601 2.85 -10.39 3.14
CA GLY A 601 2.89 -11.81 2.77
C GLY A 601 4.14 -12.15 1.96
N TYR A 602 4.98 -13.03 2.50
CA TYR A 602 6.23 -13.48 1.89
C TYR A 602 6.18 -14.98 1.56
N LYS A 603 7.12 -15.45 0.75
CA LYS A 603 7.30 -16.86 0.40
C LYS A 603 8.47 -17.48 1.16
N LEU A 604 8.22 -18.59 1.85
CA LEU A 604 9.21 -19.41 2.54
C LEU A 604 9.50 -20.66 1.70
N GLY A 605 10.74 -20.81 1.24
CA GLY A 605 11.22 -22.02 0.57
C GLY A 605 11.85 -22.99 1.56
N ILE A 606 11.73 -24.30 1.31
CA ILE A 606 12.52 -25.32 2.00
C ILE A 606 13.54 -25.88 1.01
N GLY A 607 14.73 -25.27 0.93
CA GLY A 607 15.71 -25.57 -0.11
C GLY A 607 15.24 -25.20 -1.52
N ASN A 608 14.44 -24.14 -1.65
CA ASN A 608 13.96 -23.61 -2.94
C ASN A 608 14.28 -22.11 -3.05
N SER A 609 15.09 -21.75 -4.05
CA SER A 609 15.56 -20.39 -4.30
C SER A 609 14.50 -19.43 -4.85
N ASP A 610 13.35 -19.93 -5.32
CA ASP A 610 12.24 -19.10 -5.86
C ASP A 610 11.40 -18.44 -4.75
N SER A 611 11.94 -18.35 -3.54
CA SER A 611 11.28 -17.84 -2.33
C SER A 611 11.85 -16.49 -1.89
N ASP A 612 11.08 -15.75 -1.08
CA ASP A 612 11.54 -14.48 -0.52
C ASP A 612 12.55 -14.70 0.62
N ILE A 613 12.41 -15.82 1.33
CA ILE A 613 13.38 -16.36 2.29
C ILE A 613 13.46 -17.89 2.09
N ASN A 614 14.67 -18.39 1.91
CA ASN A 614 14.89 -19.83 1.80
C ASN A 614 15.40 -20.38 3.13
N ALA A 615 14.76 -21.41 3.67
CA ALA A 615 15.37 -22.21 4.72
C ALA A 615 16.49 -23.03 4.10
N GLU A 616 17.73 -22.77 4.53
CA GLU A 616 18.91 -23.48 4.04
C GLU A 616 19.23 -24.70 4.92
N HIS A 617 19.70 -25.77 4.28
CA HIS A 617 20.11 -26.97 5.02
C HIS A 617 21.39 -26.69 5.82
N GLN A 618 21.37 -26.97 7.13
CA GLN A 618 22.53 -26.74 8.00
C GLN A 618 23.63 -27.80 7.91
#